data_AF-A0A1F3P2Y8-F1
#
_entry.id   AF-A0A1F3P2Y8-F1
#
_cell.length_a   1.000
_cell.length_b   1.000
_cell.length_c   1.000
_cell.angle_alpha   90.00
_cell.angle_beta   90.00
_cell.angle_gamma   90.00
#
_symmetry.space_group_name_H-M   'P 1'
#
loop_
_entity.id
_entity.type
_entity.pdbx_description
1 polymer ?
#
loop_
_entity_poly.entity_id
_entity_poly.type
_entity_poly.pdbx_seq_one_letter_code
_entity_poly.pdbx_strand_id
1 'polypeptide(L)'
;MKLFRFAIITFLTFGINSYYAESQNTDSNKVETPISKPEEPFSYPGGNDSLQAFFKRNLVYPPKARANRLKGVVKVSYNVNIDGTTSDVKVLQNLGLGCGEEAVRIVKLLKFNPGYAPEKRSIDVPFRF
;
A
#
# COMPACT_ATOMS: atom_id res chain seq x y z
N MET A 1 -16.74 23.44 65.38
CA MET A 1 -16.34 22.02 65.22
C MET A 1 -17.06 21.45 63.99
N LYS A 2 -16.31 20.75 63.12
CA LYS A 2 -16.79 19.86 62.02
C LYS A 2 -17.41 20.58 60.81
N LEU A 3 -17.15 20.27 59.54
CA LEU A 3 -16.26 19.32 58.86
C LEU A 3 -16.17 19.84 57.41
N PHE A 4 -14.96 20.03 56.86
CA PHE A 4 -14.77 20.28 55.42
C PHE A 4 -15.22 19.04 54.63
N ARG A 5 -16.10 19.22 53.64
CA ARG A 5 -16.32 18.23 52.57
C ARG A 5 -16.14 18.93 51.23
N PHE A 6 -15.01 18.65 50.61
CA PHE A 6 -14.65 19.03 49.25
C PHE A 6 -15.59 18.32 48.26
N ALA A 7 -16.53 19.07 47.66
CA ALA A 7 -17.26 18.65 46.47
C ALA A 7 -16.55 19.24 45.26
N ILE A 8 -15.76 18.40 44.59
CA ILE A 8 -14.97 18.72 43.41
C ILE A 8 -15.92 18.81 42.20
N ILE A 9 -16.03 20.02 41.66
CA ILE A 9 -16.09 20.38 40.23
C ILE A 9 -17.17 19.68 39.39
N THR A 10 -18.30 20.38 39.27
CA THR A 10 -19.38 20.20 38.30
C THR A 10 -19.03 20.73 36.91
N PHE A 11 -18.07 20.11 36.20
CA PHE A 11 -17.69 20.54 34.84
C PHE A 11 -17.31 19.35 33.93
N LEU A 12 -18.22 18.40 33.75
CA LEU A 12 -18.06 17.30 32.78
C LEU A 12 -19.33 17.06 31.94
N THR A 13 -20.05 18.09 31.53
CA THR A 13 -21.23 17.90 30.64
C THR A 13 -21.46 19.05 29.65
N PHE A 14 -20.43 19.82 29.30
CA PHE A 14 -20.55 20.80 28.22
C PHE A 14 -19.47 20.55 27.17
N GLY A 15 -19.82 19.74 26.17
CA GLY A 15 -18.95 19.51 25.04
C GLY A 15 -19.52 18.48 24.08
N ILE A 16 -20.06 18.99 22.96
CA ILE A 16 -20.10 18.32 21.65
C ILE A 16 -20.90 17.01 21.58
N ASN A 17 -22.21 17.22 21.52
CA ASN A 17 -23.08 16.52 20.59
C ASN A 17 -22.46 16.47 19.17
N SER A 18 -22.81 15.43 18.41
CA SER A 18 -22.67 15.23 16.94
C SER A 18 -21.42 14.51 16.42
N TYR A 19 -21.66 13.51 15.54
CA TYR A 19 -20.71 12.62 14.83
C TYR A 19 -20.06 11.54 15.71
N TYR A 20 -20.54 10.30 15.81
CA TYR A 20 -21.15 9.45 14.78
C TYR A 20 -22.22 8.56 15.40
N ALA A 21 -23.41 8.58 14.81
CA ALA A 21 -24.32 7.45 14.78
C ALA A 21 -24.12 6.79 13.41
N GLU A 22 -23.79 5.51 13.36
CA GLU A 22 -23.94 4.70 12.14
C GLU A 22 -24.57 3.36 12.54
N SER A 23 -25.66 3.05 11.83
CA SER A 23 -26.63 2.00 12.07
C SER A 23 -26.06 0.60 11.84
N GLN A 24 -26.25 -0.32 12.79
CA GLN A 24 -26.24 -1.76 12.51
C GLN A 24 -27.67 -2.26 12.53
N ASN A 25 -28.40 -1.97 11.44
CA ASN A 25 -29.67 -2.62 11.15
C ASN A 25 -29.77 -2.84 9.64
N THR A 26 -29.71 -4.09 9.19
CA THR A 26 -30.85 -4.79 8.59
C THR A 26 -30.36 -6.08 7.93
N ASP A 27 -31.00 -7.17 8.34
CA ASP A 27 -31.05 -8.49 7.74
C ASP A 27 -31.17 -8.47 6.20
N SER A 28 -30.42 -9.33 5.52
CA SER A 28 -30.74 -9.78 4.16
C SER A 28 -29.99 -11.06 3.83
N ASN A 29 -30.69 -12.18 3.99
CA ASN A 29 -30.71 -13.33 3.07
C ASN A 29 -29.62 -13.30 1.99
N LYS A 30 -28.50 -14.01 2.22
CA LYS A 30 -27.57 -14.34 1.14
C LYS A 30 -28.20 -15.43 0.29
N VAL A 31 -28.92 -14.99 -0.74
CA VAL A 31 -29.25 -15.78 -1.93
C VAL A 31 -28.00 -16.56 -2.35
N GLU A 32 -28.13 -17.89 -2.47
CA GLU A 32 -27.09 -18.76 -3.02
C GLU A 32 -26.79 -18.30 -4.45
N THR A 33 -25.71 -17.53 -4.62
CA THR A 33 -25.18 -17.23 -5.95
C THR A 33 -24.50 -18.48 -6.50
N PRO A 34 -24.72 -18.85 -7.78
CA PRO A 34 -24.04 -19.98 -8.40
C PRO A 34 -22.53 -19.77 -8.28
N ILE A 35 -21.82 -20.84 -7.90
CA ILE A 35 -20.40 -20.86 -7.51
C ILE A 35 -19.55 -20.13 -8.57
N SER A 36 -19.30 -18.84 -8.33
CA SER A 36 -18.38 -18.03 -9.12
C SER A 36 -16.96 -18.39 -8.68
N LYS A 37 -16.20 -18.96 -9.62
CA LYS A 37 -14.76 -19.19 -9.60
C LYS A 37 -14.01 -18.30 -8.58
N PRO A 38 -13.13 -18.84 -7.71
CA PRO A 38 -12.30 -18.02 -6.84
C PRO A 38 -11.40 -17.11 -7.68
N GLU A 39 -11.70 -15.81 -7.67
CA GLU A 39 -10.87 -14.76 -8.28
C GLU A 39 -9.76 -14.40 -7.27
N GLU A 40 -8.70 -15.21 -7.21
CA GLU A 40 -7.57 -14.89 -6.35
C GLU A 40 -6.81 -13.66 -6.89
N PRO A 41 -6.69 -12.57 -6.10
CA PRO A 41 -5.93 -11.40 -6.51
C PRO A 41 -4.45 -11.74 -6.65
N PHE A 42 -3.73 -10.97 -7.47
CA PHE A 42 -2.28 -11.15 -7.62
C PHE A 42 -1.58 -11.08 -6.27
N SER A 43 -0.83 -12.13 -5.95
CA SER A 43 -0.02 -12.23 -4.75
C SER A 43 1.43 -12.45 -5.14
N TYR A 44 2.35 -11.75 -4.47
CA TYR A 44 3.78 -11.99 -4.66
C TYR A 44 4.16 -13.28 -3.92
N PRO A 45 5.06 -14.13 -4.46
CA PRO A 45 5.53 -15.33 -3.77
C PRO A 45 6.05 -15.00 -2.38
N GLY A 46 5.45 -15.60 -1.34
CA GLY A 46 5.79 -15.32 0.05
C GLY A 46 5.23 -14.00 0.61
N GLY A 47 4.26 -13.39 -0.08
CA GLY A 47 3.52 -12.22 0.39
C GLY A 47 4.28 -10.89 0.29
N ASN A 48 3.69 -9.86 0.90
CA ASN A 48 4.21 -8.48 0.83
C ASN A 48 5.59 -8.32 1.51
N ASP A 49 5.85 -9.07 2.58
CA ASP A 49 7.14 -9.01 3.27
C ASP A 49 8.28 -9.53 2.39
N SER A 50 8.02 -10.61 1.63
CA SER A 50 8.96 -11.14 0.66
C SER A 50 9.21 -10.17 -0.49
N LEU A 51 8.19 -9.44 -0.94
CA LEU A 51 8.31 -8.38 -1.94
C LEU A 51 9.19 -7.23 -1.44
N GLN A 52 8.97 -6.76 -0.21
CA GLN A 52 9.81 -5.72 0.39
C GLN A 52 11.25 -6.19 0.58
N ALA A 53 11.45 -7.43 1.03
CA ALA A 53 12.78 -8.03 1.16
C ALA A 53 13.46 -8.19 -0.21
N PHE A 54 12.71 -8.52 -1.26
CA PHE A 54 13.22 -8.54 -2.63
C PHE A 54 13.73 -7.15 -3.04
N PHE A 55 12.96 -6.09 -2.82
CA PHE A 55 13.41 -4.73 -3.13
C PHE A 55 14.67 -4.36 -2.36
N LYS A 56 14.69 -4.57 -1.04
CA LYS A 56 15.87 -4.24 -0.20
C LYS A 56 17.13 -4.97 -0.64
N ARG A 57 17.02 -6.23 -1.09
CA ARG A 57 18.17 -7.05 -1.50
C ARG A 57 18.66 -6.73 -2.92
N ASN A 58 17.76 -6.36 -3.82
CA ASN A 58 18.09 -6.20 -5.23
C ASN A 58 18.33 -4.75 -5.64
N LEU A 59 17.84 -3.77 -4.89
CA LEU A 59 17.99 -2.35 -5.20
C LEU A 59 19.46 -1.91 -5.11
N VAL A 60 19.99 -1.44 -6.22
CA VAL A 60 21.38 -0.97 -6.33
C VAL A 60 21.38 0.54 -6.45
N TYR A 61 21.94 1.24 -5.46
CA TYR A 61 22.12 2.68 -5.56
C TYR A 61 23.14 3.02 -6.68
N PRO A 62 22.73 3.73 -7.75
CA PRO A 62 23.61 4.07 -8.87
C PRO A 62 24.88 4.83 -8.43
N PRO A 63 26.06 4.52 -8.99
CA PRO A 63 27.32 5.18 -8.63
C PRO A 63 27.28 6.70 -8.80
N LYS A 64 26.66 7.19 -9.88
CA LYS A 64 26.51 8.63 -10.15
C LYS A 64 25.69 9.32 -9.05
N ALA A 65 24.56 8.73 -8.68
CA ALA A 65 23.70 9.28 -7.64
C ALA A 65 24.39 9.24 -6.25
N ARG A 66 25.15 8.17 -5.95
CA ARG A 66 25.96 8.07 -4.71
C ARG A 66 27.05 9.13 -4.65
N ALA A 67 27.79 9.33 -5.73
CA ALA A 67 28.86 10.33 -5.81
C ALA A 67 28.34 11.76 -5.60
N ASN A 68 27.14 12.04 -6.11
CA ASN A 68 26.46 13.33 -5.95
C ASN A 68 25.63 13.43 -4.66
N ARG A 69 25.67 12.42 -3.78
CA ARG A 69 24.91 12.34 -2.51
C ARG A 69 23.40 12.59 -2.71
N LEU A 70 22.87 12.21 -3.87
CA LEU A 70 21.49 12.46 -4.27
C LEU A 70 20.54 11.52 -3.53
N LYS A 71 19.73 12.06 -2.61
CA LYS A 71 18.75 11.28 -1.84
C LYS A 71 17.33 11.62 -2.25
N GLY A 72 16.42 10.65 -2.17
CA GLY A 72 15.01 10.93 -2.40
C GLY A 72 14.16 9.70 -2.70
N VAL A 73 13.01 9.95 -3.32
CA VAL A 73 12.07 8.91 -3.72
C VAL A 73 11.86 8.94 -5.22
N VAL A 74 12.05 7.78 -5.86
CA VAL A 74 11.58 7.51 -7.22
C VAL A 74 10.25 6.76 -7.12
N LYS A 75 9.23 7.17 -7.87
CA LYS A 75 7.95 6.45 -7.94
C LYS A 75 7.79 5.80 -9.30
N VAL A 76 7.46 4.52 -9.32
CA VAL A 76 7.22 3.75 -10.54
C VAL A 76 5.84 3.13 -10.47
N SER A 77 5.11 3.21 -11.57
CA SER A 77 3.81 2.56 -11.77
C SER A 77 3.98 1.38 -12.73
N TYR A 78 3.31 0.26 -12.47
CA TYR A 78 3.31 -0.90 -13.36
C TYR A 78 2.04 -1.74 -13.21
N ASN A 79 1.78 -2.58 -14.20
CA ASN A 79 0.68 -3.54 -14.21
C ASN A 79 1.21 -4.95 -14.02
N VAL A 80 0.37 -5.84 -13.49
CA VAL A 80 0.68 -7.29 -13.39
C VAL A 80 -0.21 -8.03 -14.39
N ASN A 81 0.42 -8.81 -15.25
CA ASN A 81 -0.24 -9.67 -16.23
C ASN A 81 -0.72 -10.96 -15.56
N ILE A 82 -1.62 -11.69 -16.22
CA ILE A 82 -2.20 -12.96 -15.74
C ILE A 82 -1.11 -14.00 -15.43
N ASP A 83 0.00 -13.99 -16.18
CA ASP A 83 1.15 -14.88 -16.00
C ASP A 83 2.09 -14.45 -14.86
N GLY A 84 1.75 -13.39 -14.14
CA GLY A 84 2.54 -12.81 -13.04
C GLY A 84 3.73 -11.96 -13.50
N THR A 85 3.90 -11.69 -14.79
CA THR A 85 4.91 -10.73 -15.27
C THR A 85 4.43 -9.30 -15.12
N THR A 86 5.35 -8.35 -15.05
CA THR A 86 5.01 -6.92 -15.02
C THR A 86 5.00 -6.30 -16.40
N SER A 87 4.03 -5.43 -16.68
CA SER A 87 3.89 -4.66 -17.92
C SER A 87 3.62 -3.18 -17.65
N ASP A 88 3.62 -2.35 -18.71
CA ASP A 88 3.31 -0.91 -18.65
C ASP A 88 4.11 -0.10 -17.59
N VAL A 89 5.39 -0.45 -17.41
CA VAL A 89 6.24 0.18 -16.40
C VAL A 89 6.52 1.64 -16.76
N LYS A 90 6.07 2.57 -15.91
CA LYS A 90 6.19 4.02 -16.09
C LYS A 90 6.81 4.68 -14.86
N VAL A 91 7.76 5.58 -15.06
CA VAL A 91 8.32 6.39 -13.98
C VAL A 91 7.42 7.62 -13.77
N LEU A 92 6.76 7.69 -12.62
CA LEU A 92 5.89 8.82 -12.25
C LEU A 92 6.67 9.98 -11.64
N GLN A 93 7.71 9.67 -10.88
CA GLN A 93 8.60 10.64 -10.25
C GLN A 93 10.03 10.11 -10.34
N ASN A 94 10.93 10.89 -10.95
CA ASN A 94 12.32 10.52 -11.11
C ASN A 94 13.24 11.48 -10.33
N LEU A 95 14.34 10.96 -9.80
CA LEU A 95 15.43 11.75 -9.22
C LEU A 95 16.56 12.02 -10.22
N GLY A 96 16.62 11.26 -11.31
CA GLY A 96 17.71 11.30 -12.27
C GLY A 96 18.93 10.50 -11.81
N LEU A 97 20.09 10.75 -12.45
CA LEU A 97 21.38 10.11 -12.15
C LEU A 97 21.37 8.57 -12.13
N GLY A 98 20.46 7.93 -12.86
CA GLY A 98 20.34 6.47 -12.94
C GLY A 98 19.30 5.85 -11.99
N CYS A 99 18.70 6.62 -11.09
CA CYS A 99 17.79 6.08 -10.07
C CYS A 99 16.45 5.61 -10.66
N GLY A 100 15.94 6.31 -11.68
CA GLY A 100 14.72 5.91 -12.40
C GLY A 100 14.92 4.61 -13.17
N GLU A 101 16.05 4.51 -13.87
CA GLU A 101 16.44 3.34 -14.65
C GLU A 101 16.60 2.11 -13.75
N GLU A 102 17.22 2.30 -12.59
CA GLU A 102 17.34 1.25 -11.59
C GLU A 102 15.97 0.80 -11.05
N ALA A 103 15.09 1.74 -10.71
CA ALA A 103 13.75 1.41 -10.24
C ALA A 103 12.96 0.62 -11.30
N VAL A 104 13.06 1.00 -12.58
CA VAL A 104 12.46 0.26 -13.70
C VAL A 104 13.06 -1.14 -13.83
N ARG A 105 14.38 -1.29 -13.67
CA ARG A 105 15.05 -2.60 -13.71
C ARG A 105 14.49 -3.54 -12.65
N ILE A 106 14.34 -3.04 -11.41
CA ILE A 106 13.81 -3.84 -10.30
C ILE A 106 12.38 -4.30 -10.55
N VAL A 107 11.51 -3.40 -11.00
CA VAL A 107 10.12 -3.74 -11.30
C VAL A 107 10.05 -4.83 -12.38
N LYS A 108 10.86 -4.73 -13.43
CA LYS A 108 10.92 -5.74 -14.50
C LYS A 108 11.39 -7.13 -14.05
N LEU A 109 12.07 -7.23 -12.91
CA LEU A 109 12.51 -8.50 -12.34
C LEU A 109 11.44 -9.16 -11.46
N LEU A 110 10.33 -8.47 -11.18
CA LEU A 110 9.27 -9.04 -10.37
C LEU A 110 8.56 -10.16 -11.11
N LYS A 111 8.29 -11.24 -10.37
CA LYS A 111 7.46 -12.35 -10.81
C LYS A 111 6.44 -12.66 -9.72
N PHE A 112 5.18 -12.36 -10.01
CA PHE A 112 4.05 -12.65 -9.15
C PHE A 112 3.55 -14.08 -9.40
N ASN A 113 2.76 -14.59 -8.45
CA ASN A 113 1.99 -15.80 -8.73
C ASN A 113 0.96 -15.48 -9.83
N PRO A 114 0.76 -16.38 -10.81
CA PRO A 114 -0.32 -16.24 -11.76
C PRO A 114 -1.66 -16.07 -11.03
N GLY A 115 -2.48 -15.16 -11.52
CA GLY A 115 -3.71 -14.76 -10.85
C GLY A 115 -4.62 -13.98 -11.79
N TYR A 116 -5.76 -13.55 -11.26
CA TYR A 116 -6.72 -12.79 -12.03
C TYR A 116 -6.96 -11.45 -11.36
N ALA A 117 -7.00 -10.38 -12.16
CA ALA A 117 -7.58 -9.12 -11.73
C ALA A 117 -8.75 -8.79 -12.65
N PRO A 118 -9.95 -8.54 -12.09
CA PRO A 118 -11.12 -8.18 -12.89
C PRO A 118 -10.94 -6.85 -13.64
N GLU A 119 -10.01 -6.00 -13.19
CA GLU A 119 -9.68 -4.72 -13.80
C GLU A 119 -8.17 -4.51 -13.90
N LYS A 120 -7.73 -3.81 -14.95
CA LYS A 120 -6.34 -3.40 -15.13
C LYS A 120 -5.96 -2.31 -14.12
N ARG A 121 -5.52 -2.74 -12.94
CA ARG A 121 -5.06 -1.84 -11.87
C ARG A 121 -3.55 -1.63 -11.95
N SER A 122 -3.14 -0.36 -12.06
CA SER A 122 -1.74 0.03 -11.90
C SER A 122 -1.33 0.04 -10.43
N ILE A 123 -0.16 -0.51 -10.14
CA ILE A 123 0.46 -0.53 -8.82
C ILE A 123 1.59 0.49 -8.80
N ASP A 124 1.51 1.42 -7.85
CA ASP A 124 2.53 2.45 -7.64
C ASP A 124 3.45 2.03 -6.50
N VAL A 125 4.76 2.00 -6.75
CA VAL A 125 5.77 1.62 -5.77
C VAL A 125 6.82 2.72 -5.61
N PRO A 126 7.07 3.19 -4.37
CA PRO A 126 8.15 4.13 -4.07
C PRO A 126 9.47 3.40 -3.79
N PHE A 127 10.54 3.82 -4.47
CA PHE A 127 11.92 3.41 -4.23
C PHE A 127 12.69 4.53 -3.56
N ARG A 128 13.30 4.26 -2.41
CA ARG A 128 14.12 5.23 -1.66
C ARG A 128 15.59 4.99 -1.96
N PHE A 129 16.27 6.05 -2.43
CA PHE A 129 17.71 6.10 -2.67
C PHE A 129 18.38 7.03 -1.67
#